data_AF-A0A1M3KT55-F1
#
_entry.id   AF-A0A1M3KT55-F1
#
_cell.length_a   1.000
_cell.length_b   1.000
_cell.length_c   1.000
_cell.angle_alpha   90.00
_cell.angle_beta   90.00
_cell.angle_gamma   90.00
#
_symmetry.space_group_name_H-M   'P 1'
#
loop_
_entity.id
_entity.type
_entity.pdbx_description
1 polymer ?
#
loop_
_entity_poly.entity_id
_entity_poly.type
_entity_poly.pdbx_seq_one_letter_code
_entity_poly.pdbx_strand_id
1 'polypeptide(L)'
;MADEFLTLRAANELRMQEWPGAEKVTPAFQGNELAGEVGEACNVIKKLERSRLGIAGSKDTIEHLAEELADVVICVDLIASTYGIDLWSAVKSKFNGTSHKIGATVFL
;
A
#
# COMPACT_ATOMS: atom_id res chain seq x y z
N MET A 1 6.36 -2.69 14.78
CA MET A 1 6.69 -1.77 13.66
C MET A 1 7.70 -2.39 12.70
N ALA A 2 9.03 -2.28 12.89
CA ALA A 2 10.00 -2.86 11.93
C ALA A 2 9.82 -4.38 11.75
N ASP A 3 9.51 -5.07 12.85
CA ASP A 3 9.27 -6.52 12.88
C ASP A 3 8.02 -6.93 12.08
N GLU A 4 6.94 -6.13 12.13
CA GLU A 4 5.68 -6.42 11.42
C GLU A 4 5.84 -6.28 9.90
N PHE A 5 6.63 -5.31 9.42
CA PHE A 5 6.92 -5.17 7.99
C PHE A 5 7.83 -6.29 7.47
N LEU A 6 8.82 -6.70 8.25
CA LEU A 6 9.64 -7.88 7.90
C LEU A 6 8.78 -9.15 7.90
N THR A 7 7.82 -9.25 8.82
CA THR A 7 6.83 -10.33 8.84
C THR A 7 5.95 -10.31 7.59
N LEU A 8 5.50 -9.13 7.14
CA LEU A 8 4.75 -8.99 5.89
C LEU A 8 5.56 -9.46 4.68
N ARG A 9 6.82 -9.01 4.54
CA ARG A 9 7.69 -9.43 3.43
C ARG A 9 7.81 -10.95 3.35
N ALA A 10 8.14 -11.59 4.46
CA ALA A 10 8.28 -13.04 4.52
C ALA A 10 6.95 -13.75 4.20
N ALA A 11 5.83 -13.26 4.74
CA ALA A 11 4.51 -13.83 4.48
C ALA A 11 4.09 -13.68 3.00
N ASN A 12 4.37 -12.52 2.39
CA ASN A 12 4.09 -12.28 0.97
C ASN A 12 4.90 -13.22 0.07
N GLU A 13 6.19 -13.39 0.33
CA GLU A 13 7.06 -14.29 -0.43
C GLU A 13 6.61 -15.76 -0.33
N LEU A 14 6.16 -16.19 0.85
CA LEU A 14 5.59 -17.53 1.04
C LEU A 14 4.26 -17.67 0.31
N ARG A 15 3.33 -16.72 0.50
CA ARG A 15 2.01 -16.75 -0.14
C ARG A 15 2.10 -16.73 -1.66
N MET A 16 3.06 -16.00 -2.23
CA MET A 16 3.30 -15.96 -3.67
C MET A 16 3.71 -17.33 -4.25
N GLN A 17 4.35 -18.20 -3.47
CA GLN A 17 4.68 -19.57 -3.90
C GLN A 17 3.45 -20.47 -3.96
N GLU A 18 2.43 -20.16 -3.16
CA GLU A 18 1.16 -20.90 -3.09
C GLU A 18 0.10 -20.32 -4.05
N TRP A 19 0.33 -19.10 -4.56
CA TRP A 19 -0.66 -18.37 -5.33
C TRP A 19 -0.77 -18.90 -6.76
N PRO A 20 -1.95 -19.40 -7.19
CA PRO A 20 -2.12 -19.95 -8.53
C PRO A 20 -1.85 -18.90 -9.62
N GLY A 21 -0.93 -19.19 -10.54
CA GLY A 21 -0.60 -18.28 -11.64
C GLY A 21 0.43 -17.21 -11.30
N ALA A 22 0.98 -17.19 -10.08
CA ALA A 22 2.02 -16.26 -9.67
C ALA A 22 3.27 -16.34 -10.58
N GLU A 23 3.55 -17.49 -11.18
CA GLU A 23 4.66 -17.69 -12.11
C GLU A 23 4.56 -16.84 -13.39
N LYS A 24 3.38 -16.29 -13.67
CA LYS A 24 3.11 -15.44 -14.85
C LYS A 24 3.14 -13.95 -14.51
N VAL A 25 3.24 -13.58 -13.24
CA VAL A 25 3.21 -12.19 -12.79
C VAL A 25 4.46 -11.48 -13.30
N THR A 26 4.24 -10.34 -13.97
CA THR A 26 5.32 -9.49 -14.47
C THR A 26 5.40 -8.20 -13.66
N PRO A 27 6.54 -7.47 -13.67
CA PRO A 27 6.60 -6.18 -12.99
C PRO A 27 5.59 -5.16 -13.51
N ALA A 28 5.26 -5.21 -14.82
CA ALA A 28 4.22 -4.37 -15.40
C ALA A 28 2.83 -4.73 -14.86
N PHE A 29 2.54 -6.02 -14.68
CA PHE A 29 1.30 -6.47 -14.04
C PHE A 29 1.21 -5.95 -12.61
N GLN A 30 2.27 -6.11 -11.80
CA GLN A 30 2.27 -5.63 -10.41
C GLN A 30 2.09 -4.11 -10.31
N GLY A 31 2.71 -3.34 -11.22
CA GLY A 31 2.51 -1.89 -11.27
C GLY A 31 1.07 -1.50 -11.60
N ASN A 32 0.41 -2.23 -12.50
CA ASN A 32 -1.00 -2.01 -12.81
C ASN A 32 -1.93 -2.43 -11.66
N GLU A 33 -1.62 -3.53 -10.98
CA GLU A 33 -2.36 -3.99 -9.79
C GLU A 33 -2.32 -2.93 -8.69
N LEU A 34 -1.13 -2.40 -8.37
CA LEU A 34 -0.98 -1.29 -7.43
C LEU A 34 -1.83 -0.08 -7.83
N ALA A 35 -1.86 0.28 -9.11
CA ALA A 35 -2.71 1.37 -9.59
C ALA A 35 -4.22 1.07 -9.43
N GLY A 36 -4.60 -0.21 -9.59
CA GLY A 36 -5.94 -0.72 -9.29
C GLY A 36 -6.32 -0.48 -7.84
N GLU A 37 -5.56 -1.03 -6.89
CA GLU A 37 -5.82 -0.90 -5.44
C GLU A 37 -5.88 0.57 -4.99
N VAL A 38 -4.97 1.41 -5.50
CA VAL A 38 -5.01 2.86 -5.24
C VAL A 38 -6.31 3.48 -5.78
N GLY A 39 -6.77 3.04 -6.95
CA GLY A 39 -8.04 3.46 -7.55
C GLY A 39 -9.25 3.06 -6.72
N GLU A 40 -9.25 1.86 -6.15
CA GLU A 40 -10.30 1.35 -5.26
C GLU A 40 -10.35 2.16 -3.96
N ALA A 41 -9.20 2.36 -3.30
CA ALA A 41 -9.08 3.26 -2.14
C ALA A 41 -9.61 4.68 -2.45
N CYS A 42 -9.24 5.26 -3.60
CA CYS A 42 -9.73 6.57 -4.04
C CYS A 42 -11.25 6.59 -4.24
N ASN A 43 -11.82 5.51 -4.78
CA ASN A 43 -13.26 5.38 -4.97
C ASN A 43 -14.00 5.32 -3.63
N VAL A 44 -13.46 4.60 -2.63
CA VAL A 44 -14.01 4.54 -1.26
C VAL A 44 -13.92 5.92 -0.60
N ILE A 45 -12.77 6.59 -0.62
CA ILE A 45 -12.60 7.97 -0.09
C ILE A 45 -13.65 8.93 -0.70
N LYS A 46 -13.84 8.87 -2.02
CA LYS A 46 -14.85 9.68 -2.71
C LYS A 46 -16.27 9.41 -2.19
N LYS A 47 -16.63 8.15 -1.92
CA LYS A 47 -17.96 7.77 -1.40
C LYS A 47 -18.14 8.17 0.08
N LEU A 48 -17.08 8.15 0.88
CA LEU A 48 -17.07 8.67 2.25
C LEU A 48 -17.31 10.19 2.24
N GLU A 49 -16.56 10.93 1.43
CA GLU A 49 -16.71 12.38 1.29
C GLU A 49 -18.07 12.76 0.73
N ARG A 50 -18.59 12.01 -0.24
CA ARG A 50 -19.96 12.19 -0.75
C ARG A 50 -20.99 12.15 0.37
N SER A 51 -20.86 11.20 1.31
CA SER A 51 -21.74 11.08 2.47
C SER A 51 -21.61 12.29 3.40
N ARG A 52 -20.38 12.72 3.68
CA ARG A 52 -20.08 13.87 4.55
C ARG A 52 -20.59 15.19 3.97
N LEU A 53 -20.54 15.34 2.65
CA LEU A 53 -20.94 16.55 1.92
C LEU A 53 -22.44 16.57 1.54
N GLY A 54 -23.19 15.50 1.81
CA GLY A 54 -24.61 15.41 1.46
C GLY A 54 -24.88 15.30 -0.05
N ILE A 55 -23.91 14.82 -0.83
CA ILE A 55 -24.04 14.64 -2.28
C ILE A 55 -24.76 13.30 -2.55
N ALA A 56 -25.66 13.27 -3.53
CA ALA A 56 -26.36 12.03 -3.90
C ALA A 56 -25.42 10.99 -4.54
N GLY A 57 -25.68 9.70 -4.28
CA GLY A 57 -24.93 8.56 -4.86
C GLY A 57 -24.62 7.47 -3.84
N SER A 58 -23.82 6.47 -4.26
CA SER A 58 -23.41 5.35 -3.40
C SER A 58 -22.56 5.80 -2.21
N LYS A 59 -22.57 5.04 -1.13
CA LYS A 59 -21.78 5.32 0.08
C LYS A 59 -20.84 4.14 0.35
N ASP A 60 -19.92 4.35 1.26
CA ASP A 60 -18.94 3.35 1.67
C ASP A 60 -18.55 3.55 3.13
N THR A 61 -17.67 2.69 3.65
CA THR A 61 -17.29 2.70 5.08
C THR A 61 -15.79 2.88 5.30
N ILE A 62 -15.41 3.25 6.54
CA ILE A 62 -14.00 3.40 6.93
C ILE A 62 -13.33 2.03 7.02
N GLU A 63 -14.10 0.99 7.37
CA GLU A 63 -13.63 -0.40 7.41
C GLU A 63 -13.20 -0.86 6.02
N HIS A 64 -14.01 -0.59 4.99
CA HIS A 64 -13.64 -0.91 3.62
C HIS A 64 -12.45 -0.07 3.15
N LEU A 65 -12.36 1.21 3.55
CA LEU A 65 -11.15 2.01 3.25
C LEU A 65 -9.89 1.40 3.88
N ALA A 66 -9.99 0.82 5.07
CA ALA A 66 -8.86 0.17 5.72
C ALA A 66 -8.40 -1.08 4.95
N GLU A 67 -9.33 -1.85 4.37
CA GLU A 67 -9.05 -2.99 3.49
C GLU A 67 -8.28 -2.52 2.24
N GLU A 68 -8.81 -1.54 1.51
CA GLU A 68 -8.17 -1.03 0.29
C GLU A 68 -6.78 -0.43 0.55
N LEU A 69 -6.61 0.27 1.68
CA LEU A 69 -5.30 0.80 2.07
C LEU A 69 -4.31 -0.32 2.44
N ALA A 70 -4.79 -1.44 2.99
CA ALA A 70 -3.96 -2.60 3.26
C ALA A 70 -3.51 -3.27 1.96
N ASP A 71 -4.39 -3.40 0.97
CA ASP A 71 -4.06 -3.98 -0.34
C ASP A 71 -3.02 -3.13 -1.09
N VAL A 72 -3.09 -1.81 -0.99
CA VAL A 72 -2.02 -0.91 -1.48
C VAL A 72 -0.68 -1.24 -0.82
N VAL A 73 -0.63 -1.40 0.51
CA VAL A 73 0.63 -1.71 1.23
C VAL A 73 1.18 -3.08 0.80
N ILE A 74 0.31 -4.08 0.66
CA ILE A 74 0.68 -5.42 0.20
C ILE A 74 1.27 -5.35 -1.22
N CYS A 75 0.62 -4.66 -2.14
CA CYS A 75 1.09 -4.50 -3.53
C CYS A 75 2.43 -3.76 -3.60
N VAL A 76 2.61 -2.69 -2.81
CA VAL A 76 3.89 -1.97 -2.73
C VAL A 76 5.01 -2.90 -2.25
N ASP A 77 4.75 -3.73 -1.24
CA ASP A 77 5.74 -4.69 -0.74
C ASP A 77 6.08 -5.77 -1.77
N LEU A 78 5.09 -6.32 -2.49
CA LEU A 78 5.32 -7.29 -3.57
C LEU A 78 6.20 -6.71 -4.67
N ILE A 79 5.96 -5.47 -5.10
CA ILE A 79 6.80 -4.78 -6.07
C ILE A 79 8.23 -4.62 -5.51
N ALA A 80 8.35 -4.21 -4.26
CA ALA A 80 9.66 -4.07 -3.63
C ALA A 80 10.41 -5.41 -3.53
N SER A 81 9.73 -6.54 -3.31
CA SER A 81 10.31 -7.88 -3.39
C SER A 81 10.81 -8.21 -4.79
N THR A 82 10.00 -7.98 -5.83
CA THR A 82 10.38 -8.20 -7.24
C THR A 82 11.66 -7.46 -7.63
N TYR A 83 11.88 -6.24 -7.10
CA TYR A 83 13.04 -5.42 -7.43
C TYR A 83 14.19 -5.49 -6.41
N GLY A 84 14.09 -6.34 -5.38
CA GLY A 84 15.13 -6.47 -4.35
C GLY A 84 15.32 -5.21 -3.50
N ILE A 85 14.24 -4.46 -3.26
CA ILE A 85 14.25 -3.22 -2.49
C ILE A 85 13.94 -3.52 -1.02
N ASP A 86 14.83 -3.04 -0.12
CA ASP A 86 14.51 -2.88 1.30
C ASP A 86 13.56 -1.69 1.47
N LEU A 87 12.27 -2.00 1.43
CA LEU A 87 11.21 -1.01 1.46
C LEU A 87 11.21 -0.21 2.77
N TRP A 88 11.47 -0.85 3.92
CA TRP A 88 11.41 -0.17 5.20
C TRP A 88 12.58 0.79 5.40
N SER A 89 13.78 0.40 4.98
CA SER A 89 14.94 1.30 4.93
C SER A 89 14.68 2.50 4.02
N ALA A 90 14.07 2.27 2.85
CA ALA A 90 13.68 3.34 1.93
C ALA A 90 12.62 4.29 2.53
N VAL A 91 11.60 3.76 3.20
CA VAL A 91 10.56 4.55 3.89
C VAL A 91 11.17 5.41 5.00
N LYS A 92 11.99 4.82 5.87
CA LYS A 92 12.67 5.54 6.97
C LYS A 92 13.55 6.66 6.43
N SER A 93 14.36 6.36 5.41
CA SER A 93 15.22 7.35 4.75
C SER A 93 14.41 8.50 4.15
N LYS A 94 13.30 8.19 3.46
CA LYS A 94 12.43 9.19 2.83
C LYS A 94 11.69 10.07 3.85
N PHE A 95 11.17 9.46 4.91
CA PHE A 95 10.49 10.17 6.00
C PHE A 95 11.46 11.14 6.69
N ASN A 96 12.60 10.63 7.16
CA ASN A 96 13.61 11.43 7.86
C ASN A 96 14.18 12.52 6.97
N GLY A 97 14.38 12.25 5.67
CA GLY A 97 14.77 13.26 4.70
C GLY A 97 13.77 14.40 4.57
N THR A 98 12.46 14.13 4.66
CA THR A 98 11.43 15.18 4.70
C THR A 98 11.46 15.94 6.02
N SER A 99 11.57 15.26 7.15
CA SER A 99 11.69 15.88 8.47
C SER A 99 12.86 16.87 8.53
N HIS A 100 14.03 16.49 8.02
CA HIS A 100 15.17 17.39 7.93
C HIS A 100 14.90 18.62 7.06
N LYS A 101 14.26 18.45 5.91
CA LYS A 101 13.95 19.58 4.99
C LYS A 101 13.06 20.64 5.62
N ILE A 102 12.12 20.24 6.47
CA ILE A 102 11.16 21.15 7.09
C ILE A 102 11.58 21.58 8.51
N GLY A 103 12.72 21.12 9.02
CA GLY A 103 13.17 21.40 10.39
C GLY A 103 12.30 20.73 11.47
N ALA A 104 11.66 19.60 11.16
CA ALA A 104 10.86 18.85 12.13
C ALA A 104 11.75 18.11 13.16
N THR A 105 11.18 17.84 14.32
CA THR A 105 11.83 17.10 15.42
C THR A 105 11.38 15.64 15.51
N VAL A 106 10.61 15.16 14.52
CA VAL A 106 10.03 13.82 14.49
C VAL A 106 10.72 12.98 13.42
N PHE A 107 11.17 11.79 13.81
CA PHE A 107 11.95 10.87 12.98
C PHE A 107 11.53 9.42 13.24
N LEU A 108 11.74 8.57 12.23
CA LEU A 108 11.62 7.11 12.31
C LEU A 108 12.98 6.45 12.58
#